data_AF-A0A090LH85-F1
#
_entry.id   AF-A0A090LH85-F1
#
_cell.length_a   1.000
_cell.length_b   1.000
_cell.length_c   1.000
_cell.angle_alpha   90.00
_cell.angle_beta   90.00
_cell.angle_gamma   90.00
#
_symmetry.space_group_name_H-M   'P 1'
#
loop_
_entity.id
_entity.type
_entity.pdbx_description
1 polymer ?
#
loop_
_entity_poly.entity_id
_entity_poly.type
_entity_poly.pdbx_seq_one_letter_code
_entity_poly.pdbx_strand_id
1 'polypeptide(L)'
;MSAKIVKSKKKEIVKVIHGTLLKTNIRAQCASAAPPLGPMLGQRGLNVANFCKDFNKDTSHIVNGAVLPTRISIKPDRSYDIEICSPATSWLLMQAAGITRGKTSKNEIVGKLSVKHIYEIAKVKSKDKVLVGVPLKEICQQIIRTCRIVGIEVQKNDLNPQELKDFLDQRKVTVSAQLKELSDKKAAKMRNDEELTDQCPPGLKRCINVFTVLRNPSILPSWKPSYWTTAYNQYRAMRELFNNDEVAQIVPINHDLSIV
;
A
#
# COMPACT_ATOMS: atom_id res chain seq x y z
N MET A 1 -57.49 17.99 -19.01
CA MET A 1 -56.22 18.52 -19.53
C MET A 1 -55.09 17.83 -18.77
N SER A 2 -54.31 17.00 -19.48
CA SER A 2 -53.51 15.90 -18.95
C SER A 2 -52.30 16.30 -18.11
N ALA A 3 -52.10 15.62 -16.98
CA ALA A 3 -50.91 15.72 -16.13
C ALA A 3 -49.68 15.16 -16.88
N LYS A 4 -48.67 16.02 -17.11
CA LYS A 4 -47.40 15.63 -17.72
C LYS A 4 -46.55 14.85 -16.72
N ILE A 5 -46.45 13.54 -16.93
CA ILE A 5 -45.48 12.65 -16.27
C ILE A 5 -44.08 13.03 -16.78
N VAL A 6 -43.30 13.74 -15.95
CA VAL A 6 -41.89 14.02 -16.21
C VAL A 6 -41.11 12.74 -15.95
N LYS A 7 -40.85 11.96 -17.01
CA LYS A 7 -39.92 10.83 -16.96
C LYS A 7 -38.52 11.37 -16.67
N SER A 8 -37.99 11.08 -15.49
CA SER A 8 -36.61 11.35 -15.11
C SER A 8 -35.67 10.56 -16.02
N LYS A 9 -34.94 11.27 -16.89
CA LYS A 9 -33.88 10.68 -17.71
C LYS A 9 -32.83 10.06 -16.76
N LYS A 10 -32.67 8.73 -16.81
CA LYS A 10 -31.52 8.05 -16.21
C LYS A 10 -30.26 8.68 -16.79
N LYS A 11 -29.40 9.27 -15.95
CA LYS A 11 -28.09 9.79 -16.36
C LYS A 11 -27.35 8.70 -17.13
N GLU A 12 -26.98 8.98 -18.37
CA GLU A 12 -26.13 8.09 -19.16
C GLU A 12 -24.83 7.84 -18.40
N ILE A 13 -24.54 6.55 -18.26
CA ILE A 13 -23.34 6.04 -17.62
C ILE A 13 -22.18 6.42 -18.55
N VAL A 14 -21.46 7.48 -18.20
CA VAL A 14 -20.16 7.78 -18.80
C VAL A 14 -19.31 6.52 -18.67
N LYS A 15 -18.96 5.89 -19.80
CA LYS A 15 -18.03 4.77 -19.87
C LYS A 15 -16.67 5.30 -19.46
N VAL A 16 -16.36 5.18 -18.17
CA VAL A 16 -15.03 5.48 -17.68
C VAL A 16 -14.15 4.30 -18.13
N ILE A 17 -13.50 4.46 -19.28
CA ILE A 17 -12.61 3.45 -19.84
C ILE A 17 -11.39 3.39 -18.94
N HIS A 18 -11.34 2.28 -18.24
CA HIS A 18 -10.35 1.96 -17.25
C HIS A 18 -9.82 0.59 -17.60
N GLY A 19 -8.50 0.39 -17.43
CA GLY A 19 -7.87 -0.89 -17.75
C GLY A 19 -8.66 -2.04 -17.13
N THR A 20 -8.95 -3.07 -17.94
CA THR A 20 -9.88 -4.16 -17.63
C THR A 20 -9.51 -4.93 -16.35
N LEU A 21 -8.24 -4.87 -15.93
CA LEU A 21 -7.71 -5.63 -14.81
C LEU A 21 -7.19 -4.71 -13.70
N LEU A 22 -7.80 -4.80 -12.52
CA LEU A 22 -7.32 -4.16 -11.30
C LEU A 22 -6.65 -5.21 -10.39
N LYS A 23 -5.44 -4.90 -9.91
CA LYS A 23 -4.69 -5.74 -8.97
C LYS A 23 -4.67 -5.05 -7.60
N THR A 24 -5.20 -5.71 -6.58
CA THR A 24 -5.20 -5.20 -5.21
C THR A 24 -4.73 -6.28 -4.25
N ASN A 25 -4.09 -5.88 -3.15
CA ASN A 25 -3.73 -6.79 -2.07
C ASN A 25 -4.67 -6.52 -0.90
N ILE A 26 -5.46 -7.51 -0.51
CA ILE A 26 -6.49 -7.38 0.52
C ILE A 26 -6.23 -8.42 1.61
N ARG A 27 -6.42 -8.04 2.87
CA ARG A 27 -6.34 -8.99 3.99
C ARG A 27 -7.62 -9.83 4.02
N ALA A 28 -7.47 -11.15 4.14
CA ALA A 28 -8.58 -12.09 4.25
C ALA A 28 -9.53 -11.70 5.38
N GLN A 29 -10.84 -11.80 5.12
CA GLN A 29 -11.96 -11.52 6.04
C GLN A 29 -12.07 -10.09 6.61
N CYS A 30 -11.12 -9.20 6.30
CA CYS A 30 -11.08 -7.83 6.80
C CYS A 30 -11.18 -6.81 5.66
N ALA A 31 -11.96 -7.09 4.61
CA ALA A 31 -12.23 -6.10 3.57
C ALA A 31 -13.14 -5.00 4.12
N SER A 32 -12.68 -3.76 4.04
CA SER A 32 -13.42 -2.56 4.45
C SER A 32 -13.29 -1.48 3.39
N ALA A 33 -14.32 -0.63 3.27
CA ALA A 33 -14.36 0.51 2.36
C ALA A 33 -13.45 1.68 2.78
N ALA A 34 -12.63 1.49 3.81
CA ALA A 34 -11.65 2.45 4.28
C ALA A 34 -10.63 2.87 3.18
N PRO A 35 -9.97 4.03 3.32
CA PRO A 35 -8.94 4.49 2.39
C PRO A 35 -7.72 3.57 2.55
N PRO A 36 -7.56 2.55 1.69
CA PRO A 36 -7.04 2.68 0.32
C PRO A 36 -7.87 1.96 -0.76
N LEU A 37 -8.79 1.06 -0.38
CA LEU A 37 -9.58 0.25 -1.31
C LEU A 37 -10.81 1.02 -1.81
N GLY A 38 -11.44 1.81 -0.93
CA GLY A 38 -12.61 2.62 -1.26
C GLY A 38 -12.38 3.56 -2.45
N PRO A 39 -11.33 4.42 -2.42
CA PRO A 39 -11.03 5.33 -3.53
C PRO A 39 -10.67 4.58 -4.83
N MET A 40 -9.88 3.49 -4.74
CA MET A 40 -9.44 2.72 -5.90
C MET A 40 -10.59 2.05 -6.66
N LEU A 41 -11.54 1.46 -5.93
CA LEU A 41 -12.72 0.81 -6.51
C LEU A 41 -13.79 1.82 -6.90
N GLY A 42 -13.94 2.89 -6.13
CA GLY A 42 -14.90 3.98 -6.37
C GLY A 42 -14.58 4.78 -7.63
N GLN A 43 -13.30 5.04 -7.91
CA GLN A 43 -12.86 5.67 -9.17
C GLN A 43 -13.32 4.86 -10.39
N ARG A 44 -13.40 3.53 -10.25
CA ARG A 44 -13.85 2.62 -11.31
C ARG A 44 -15.37 2.46 -11.40
N GLY A 45 -16.13 3.11 -10.52
CA GLY A 45 -17.59 3.05 -10.50
C GLY A 45 -18.16 1.72 -9.99
N LEU A 46 -17.39 0.95 -9.21
CA LEU A 46 -17.82 -0.30 -8.59
C LEU A 46 -18.53 -0.03 -7.25
N ASN A 47 -19.50 -0.89 -6.91
CA ASN A 47 -20.13 -0.84 -5.59
C ASN A 47 -19.22 -1.49 -4.53
N VAL A 48 -18.49 -0.65 -3.79
CA VAL A 48 -17.49 -1.06 -2.79
C VAL A 48 -18.10 -1.91 -1.67
N ALA A 49 -19.32 -1.60 -1.21
CA ALA A 49 -19.95 -2.30 -0.10
C ALA A 49 -20.32 -3.74 -0.46
N ASN A 50 -20.80 -3.97 -1.68
CA ASN A 50 -21.10 -5.32 -2.17
C ASN A 50 -19.81 -6.12 -2.37
N PHE A 51 -18.79 -5.49 -2.96
CA PHE A 51 -17.47 -6.11 -3.13
C PHE A 51 -16.87 -6.59 -1.80
N CYS A 52 -16.92 -5.78 -0.74
CA CYS A 52 -16.41 -6.19 0.57
C CYS A 52 -17.17 -7.40 1.16
N LYS A 53 -18.49 -7.48 0.95
CA LYS A 53 -19.30 -8.62 1.42
C LYS A 53 -18.97 -9.90 0.67
N ASP A 54 -18.91 -9.83 -0.66
CA ASP A 54 -18.58 -10.97 -1.52
C ASP A 54 -17.17 -11.48 -1.21
N PHE A 55 -16.20 -10.58 -1.08
CA PHE A 55 -14.82 -10.93 -0.72
C PHE A 55 -14.71 -11.58 0.66
N ASN A 56 -15.42 -11.08 1.68
CA ASN A 56 -15.38 -11.68 3.01
C ASN A 56 -16.08 -13.05 3.05
N LYS A 57 -17.12 -13.25 2.23
CA LYS A 57 -17.78 -14.56 2.07
C LYS A 57 -16.84 -15.56 1.42
N ASP A 58 -16.21 -15.18 0.32
CA ASP A 58 -15.27 -16.03 -0.41
C ASP A 58 -14.03 -16.34 0.43
N THR A 59 -13.55 -15.42 1.26
CA THR A 59 -12.35 -15.62 2.10
C THR A 59 -12.62 -16.24 3.47
N SER A 60 -13.86 -16.64 3.76
CA SER A 60 -14.25 -17.25 5.05
C SER A 60 -13.49 -18.53 5.41
N HIS A 61 -13.00 -19.28 4.41
CA HIS A 61 -12.23 -20.51 4.61
C HIS A 61 -10.72 -20.29 4.79
N ILE A 62 -10.24 -19.04 4.62
CA ILE A 62 -8.83 -18.67 4.68
C ILE A 62 -8.54 -18.03 6.04
N VAL A 63 -7.35 -18.29 6.58
CA VAL A 63 -6.87 -17.71 7.84
C VAL A 63 -6.97 -16.18 7.83
N ASN A 64 -7.56 -15.63 8.88
CA ASN A 64 -7.80 -14.20 9.05
C ASN A 64 -6.49 -13.41 8.96
N GLY A 65 -6.51 -12.30 8.22
CA GLY A 65 -5.34 -11.43 8.10
C GLY A 65 -4.28 -11.89 7.09
N ALA A 66 -4.46 -13.03 6.41
CA ALA A 66 -3.62 -13.42 5.29
C ALA A 66 -3.71 -12.40 4.15
N VAL A 67 -2.58 -11.97 3.59
CA VAL A 67 -2.56 -11.01 2.48
C VAL A 67 -2.80 -11.77 1.17
N LEU A 68 -3.96 -11.53 0.57
CA LEU A 68 -4.41 -12.17 -0.67
C LEU A 68 -4.26 -11.20 -1.85
N PRO A 69 -3.42 -11.54 -2.85
CA PRO A 69 -3.42 -10.82 -4.12
C PRO A 69 -4.71 -11.15 -4.87
N THR A 70 -5.50 -10.12 -5.13
CA THR A 70 -6.82 -10.21 -5.76
C THR A 70 -6.77 -9.53 -7.12
N ARG A 71 -7.30 -10.22 -8.13
CA ARG A 71 -7.48 -9.67 -9.47
C ARG A 71 -8.97 -9.42 -9.67
N ILE A 72 -9.30 -8.20 -10.05
CA ILE A 72 -10.67 -7.77 -10.26
C ILE A 72 -10.78 -7.44 -11.75
N SER A 73 -11.58 -8.23 -12.46
CA SER A 73 -11.91 -7.98 -13.87
C SER A 73 -13.18 -7.14 -13.91
N ILE A 74 -13.12 -5.99 -14.58
CA ILE A 74 -14.25 -5.04 -14.66
C ILE A 74 -14.87 -5.14 -16.04
N LYS A 75 -16.15 -5.50 -16.09
CA LYS A 75 -16.94 -5.57 -17.31
C LYS A 75 -17.54 -4.19 -17.64
N PRO A 76 -17.90 -3.94 -18.92
CA PRO A 76 -18.42 -2.63 -19.35
C PRO A 76 -19.79 -2.26 -18.74
N ASP A 77 -20.51 -3.24 -18.19
CA ASP A 77 -21.77 -3.08 -17.45
C ASP A 77 -21.55 -2.72 -15.97
N ARG A 78 -20.30 -2.46 -15.55
CA ARG A 78 -19.87 -2.23 -14.16
C ARG A 78 -20.04 -3.44 -13.25
N SER A 79 -20.31 -4.62 -13.80
CA SER A 79 -20.16 -5.86 -13.04
C SER A 79 -18.67 -6.20 -12.89
N TYR A 80 -18.36 -6.99 -11.86
CA TYR A 80 -16.99 -7.40 -11.55
C TYR A 80 -16.91 -8.91 -11.40
N ASP A 81 -15.82 -9.50 -11.88
CA ASP A 81 -15.42 -10.87 -11.54
C ASP A 81 -14.22 -10.78 -10.60
N ILE A 82 -14.31 -11.46 -9.44
CA ILE A 82 -13.23 -11.52 -8.45
C ILE A 82 -12.46 -12.82 -8.66
N GLU A 83 -11.15 -12.72 -8.87
CA GLU A 83 -10.25 -13.86 -8.82
C GLU A 83 -9.29 -13.69 -7.64
N ILE A 84 -9.50 -14.52 -6.62
CA ILE A 84 -8.67 -14.57 -5.42
C ILE A 84 -7.55 -15.59 -5.67
N CYS A 85 -6.30 -15.13 -5.61
CA CYS A 85 -5.15 -16.03 -5.63
C CYS A 85 -4.78 -16.46 -4.19
N SER A 86 -4.02 -17.54 -4.07
CA SER A 86 -3.44 -17.96 -2.80
C SER A 86 -2.65 -16.83 -2.11
N PRO A 87 -2.48 -16.90 -0.77
CA PRO A 87 -1.76 -15.87 -0.02
C PRO A 87 -0.39 -15.56 -0.61
N ALA A 88 0.04 -14.30 -0.44
CA ALA A 88 1.33 -13.85 -0.92
C ALA A 88 2.46 -14.76 -0.43
N THR A 89 3.41 -15.08 -1.30
CA THR A 89 4.53 -15.99 -0.98
C THR A 89 5.33 -15.48 0.22
N SER A 90 5.52 -14.16 0.34
CA SER A 90 6.16 -13.55 1.49
C SER A 90 5.42 -13.84 2.79
N TRP A 91 4.10 -13.75 2.79
CA TRP A 91 3.28 -14.05 3.97
C TRP A 91 3.37 -15.53 4.37
N LEU A 92 3.27 -16.46 3.40
CA LEU A 92 3.40 -17.90 3.67
C LEU A 92 4.77 -18.26 4.24
N LEU A 93 5.84 -17.68 3.68
CA LEU A 93 7.20 -17.90 4.17
C LEU A 93 7.40 -17.33 5.58
N MET A 94 6.83 -16.16 5.86
CA MET A 94 6.91 -15.54 7.18
C MET A 94 6.16 -16.36 8.23
N GLN A 95 5.00 -16.90 7.89
CA GLN A 95 4.25 -17.81 8.78
C GLN A 95 5.01 -19.12 9.01
N ALA A 96 5.55 -19.74 7.95
CA ALA A 96 6.32 -20.98 8.07
C ALA A 96 7.60 -20.80 8.92
N ALA A 97 8.24 -19.63 8.86
CA ALA A 97 9.42 -19.30 9.66
C ALA A 97 9.10 -18.71 11.04
N GLY A 98 7.82 -18.44 11.36
CA GLY A 98 7.41 -17.81 12.63
C GLY A 98 7.88 -16.37 12.81
N ILE A 99 8.10 -15.63 11.71
CA ILE A 99 8.65 -14.27 11.73
C ILE A 99 7.58 -13.22 11.38
N THR A 100 7.66 -12.05 12.01
CA THR A 100 6.71 -10.95 11.80
C THR A 100 7.23 -9.87 10.85
N ARG A 101 8.55 -9.77 10.67
CA ARG A 101 9.22 -8.79 9.81
C ARG A 101 10.27 -9.47 8.95
N GLY A 102 10.46 -8.99 7.72
CA GLY A 102 11.56 -9.40 6.84
C GLY A 102 12.88 -8.70 7.19
N LYS A 103 13.90 -8.88 6.34
CA LYS A 103 15.22 -8.27 6.55
C LYS A 103 15.17 -6.75 6.41
N THR A 104 15.87 -6.07 7.31
CA THR A 104 16.10 -4.62 7.25
C THR A 104 17.42 -4.34 6.55
N SER A 105 18.43 -5.20 6.78
CA SER A 105 19.76 -5.10 6.17
C SER A 105 19.97 -6.17 5.09
N LYS A 106 20.80 -5.88 4.08
CA LYS A 106 21.02 -6.78 2.93
C LYS A 106 21.51 -8.19 3.34
N ASN A 107 22.35 -8.24 4.38
CA ASN A 107 23.04 -9.46 4.85
C ASN A 107 22.39 -10.09 6.09
N GLU A 108 21.24 -9.59 6.53
CA GLU A 108 20.57 -10.07 7.73
C GLU A 108 19.77 -11.35 7.44
N ILE A 109 20.08 -12.41 8.19
CA ILE A 109 19.33 -13.66 8.17
C ILE A 109 18.24 -13.56 9.23
N VAL A 110 16.99 -13.75 8.79
CA VAL A 110 15.80 -13.52 9.60
C VAL A 110 15.14 -14.82 10.02
N GLY A 111 15.31 -15.89 9.23
CA GLY A 111 14.73 -17.19 9.49
C GLY A 111 15.46 -18.29 8.72
N LYS A 112 15.23 -19.53 9.13
CA LYS A 112 15.73 -20.73 8.46
C LYS A 112 14.54 -21.62 8.10
N LEU A 113 14.51 -22.13 6.87
CA LEU A 113 13.48 -23.06 6.40
C LEU A 113 14.13 -24.26 5.70
N SER A 114 13.53 -25.44 5.85
CA SER A 114 13.95 -26.62 5.09
C SER A 114 13.27 -26.70 3.72
N VAL A 115 13.86 -27.47 2.81
CA VAL A 115 13.30 -27.72 1.47
C VAL A 115 11.90 -28.36 1.52
N LYS A 116 11.59 -29.13 2.58
CA LYS A 116 10.26 -29.75 2.80
C LYS A 116 9.16 -28.69 2.87
N HIS A 117 9.37 -27.64 3.65
CA HIS A 117 8.43 -26.52 3.79
C HIS A 117 8.22 -25.78 2.46
N ILE A 118 9.30 -25.59 1.68
CA ILE A 118 9.22 -24.93 0.37
C ILE A 118 8.34 -25.73 -0.59
N TYR A 119 8.48 -27.06 -0.57
CA TYR A 119 7.71 -27.95 -1.42
C TYR A 119 6.22 -27.93 -1.06
N GLU A 120 5.88 -27.89 0.22
CA GLU A 120 4.49 -27.76 0.68
C GLU A 120 3.88 -26.40 0.27
N ILE A 121 4.62 -25.31 0.45
CA ILE A 121 4.19 -23.97 0.01
C ILE A 121 4.00 -23.95 -1.51
N ALA A 122 4.89 -24.60 -2.27
CA ALA A 122 4.78 -24.70 -3.72
C ALA A 122 3.51 -25.44 -4.15
N LYS A 123 3.15 -26.54 -3.47
CA LYS A 123 1.90 -27.29 -3.72
C LYS A 123 0.64 -26.47 -3.44
N VAL A 124 0.66 -25.63 -2.41
CA VAL A 124 -0.46 -24.72 -2.13
C VAL A 124 -0.57 -23.70 -3.26
N LYS A 125 0.54 -23.10 -3.65
CA LYS A 125 0.59 -22.04 -4.66
C LYS A 125 0.29 -22.55 -6.08
N SER A 126 0.63 -23.79 -6.40
CA SER A 126 0.38 -24.38 -7.72
C SER A 126 -1.11 -24.54 -8.06
N LYS A 127 -2.01 -24.43 -7.06
CA LYS A 127 -3.46 -24.44 -7.27
C LYS A 127 -4.00 -23.13 -7.87
N ASP A 128 -3.18 -22.07 -7.90
CA ASP A 128 -3.58 -20.79 -8.46
C ASP A 128 -3.74 -20.85 -9.98
N LYS A 129 -4.83 -20.25 -10.49
CA LYS A 129 -5.09 -20.15 -11.94
C LYS A 129 -3.93 -19.56 -12.75
N VAL A 130 -3.17 -18.64 -12.14
CA VAL A 130 -2.02 -17.96 -12.78
C VAL A 130 -0.84 -18.89 -13.02
N LEU A 131 -0.74 -19.99 -12.26
CA LEU A 131 0.40 -20.92 -12.29
C LEU A 131 0.05 -22.25 -12.95
N VAL A 132 -1.11 -22.35 -13.59
CA VAL A 132 -1.54 -23.55 -14.32
C VAL A 132 -0.56 -23.79 -15.48
N GLY A 133 -0.01 -25.00 -15.54
CA GLY A 133 0.94 -25.42 -16.57
C GLY A 133 2.42 -25.21 -16.22
N VAL A 134 2.75 -24.58 -15.09
CA VAL A 134 4.14 -24.42 -14.64
C VAL A 134 4.58 -25.67 -13.84
N PRO A 135 5.74 -26.28 -14.14
CA PRO A 135 6.22 -27.43 -13.38
C PRO A 135 6.58 -27.03 -11.94
N LEU A 136 6.31 -27.95 -11.00
CA LEU A 136 6.50 -27.68 -9.56
C LEU A 136 7.95 -27.27 -9.21
N LYS A 137 8.93 -27.76 -9.96
CA LYS A 137 10.35 -27.40 -9.82
C LYS A 137 10.59 -25.90 -10.03
N GLU A 138 9.95 -25.28 -11.02
CA GLU A 138 10.10 -23.85 -11.30
C GLU A 138 9.44 -23.00 -10.21
N ILE A 139 8.27 -23.42 -9.72
CA ILE A 139 7.59 -22.77 -8.60
C ILE A 139 8.48 -22.80 -7.35
N CYS A 140 9.11 -23.94 -7.04
CA CYS A 140 10.07 -24.04 -5.94
C CYS A 140 11.25 -23.07 -6.11
N GLN A 141 11.80 -22.94 -7.32
CA GLN A 141 12.89 -21.98 -7.59
C GLN A 141 12.44 -20.52 -7.38
N GLN A 142 11.22 -20.17 -7.79
CA GLN A 142 10.65 -18.84 -7.56
C GLN A 142 10.49 -18.55 -6.06
N ILE A 143 10.04 -19.54 -5.28
CA ILE A 143 9.92 -19.42 -3.83
C ILE A 143 11.30 -19.25 -3.19
N ILE A 144 12.31 -20.01 -3.60
CA ILE A 144 13.69 -19.86 -3.11
C ILE A 144 14.24 -18.45 -3.39
N ARG A 145 13.97 -17.88 -4.57
CA ARG A 145 14.33 -16.48 -4.88
C ARG A 145 13.64 -15.51 -3.92
N THR A 146 12.38 -15.76 -3.60
CA THR A 146 11.61 -14.94 -2.64
C THR A 146 12.18 -15.06 -1.22
N CYS A 147 12.60 -16.25 -0.78
CA CYS A 147 13.28 -16.45 0.51
C CYS A 147 14.50 -15.53 0.65
N ARG A 148 15.34 -15.42 -0.39
CA ARG A 148 16.53 -14.54 -0.39
C ARG A 148 16.19 -13.06 -0.25
N ILE A 149 15.06 -12.63 -0.82
CA ILE A 149 14.57 -11.24 -0.71
C ILE A 149 14.08 -10.98 0.73
N VAL A 150 13.37 -11.92 1.34
CA VAL A 150 12.89 -11.80 2.72
C VAL A 150 14.03 -11.92 3.74
N GLY A 151 15.10 -12.64 3.41
CA GLY A 151 16.23 -12.92 4.31
C GLY A 151 16.10 -14.28 5.01
N ILE A 152 15.39 -15.23 4.41
CA ILE A 152 15.26 -16.58 4.93
C ILE A 152 16.30 -17.48 4.25
N GLU A 153 17.10 -18.17 5.06
CA GLU A 153 18.07 -19.15 4.61
C GLU A 153 17.38 -20.50 4.40
N VAL A 154 17.64 -21.11 3.24
CA VAL A 154 17.08 -22.42 2.87
C VAL A 154 18.11 -23.50 3.16
N GLN A 155 17.83 -24.37 4.12
CA GLN A 155 18.67 -25.50 4.48
C GLN A 155 18.26 -26.76 3.74
N LYS A 156 19.25 -27.50 3.23
CA LYS A 156 19.06 -28.79 2.56
C LYS A 156 18.81 -29.93 3.55
N ASN A 157 19.39 -29.84 4.74
CA ASN A 157 19.30 -30.85 5.78
C ASN A 157 18.08 -30.61 6.68
N ASP A 158 17.72 -31.61 7.47
CA ASP A 158 16.70 -31.46 8.50
C ASP A 158 17.18 -30.49 9.60
N LEU A 159 16.32 -29.56 9.98
CA LEU A 159 16.59 -28.53 10.98
C LEU A 159 16.52 -29.14 12.38
N ASN A 160 17.52 -28.83 13.22
CA ASN A 160 17.48 -29.17 14.63
C ASN A 160 16.52 -28.20 15.38
N PRO A 161 15.47 -28.70 16.08
CA PRO A 161 14.50 -27.85 16.74
C PRO A 161 15.09 -26.91 17.80
N GLN A 162 16.14 -27.36 18.49
CA GLN A 162 16.75 -26.61 19.59
C GLN A 162 17.49 -25.37 19.09
N GLU A 163 18.29 -25.52 18.03
CA GLU A 163 18.99 -24.43 17.37
C GLU A 163 18.03 -23.39 16.78
N LEU A 164 16.89 -23.84 16.25
CA LEU A 164 15.86 -22.95 15.72
C LEU A 164 15.24 -22.10 16.83
N LYS A 165 15.00 -22.68 18.00
CA LYS A 165 14.45 -21.96 19.15
C LYS A 165 15.41 -20.87 19.65
N ASP A 166 16.67 -21.24 19.84
CA ASP A 166 17.70 -20.30 20.31
C ASP A 166 17.88 -19.13 19.31
N PHE A 167 17.83 -19.43 18.01
CA PHE A 167 17.88 -18.42 16.96
C PHE A 167 16.69 -17.46 17.01
N LEU A 168 15.47 -17.97 17.20
CA LEU A 168 14.27 -17.14 17.30
C LEU A 168 14.29 -16.23 18.54
N ASP A 169 14.83 -16.72 19.66
CA ASP A 169 14.91 -15.93 20.89
C ASP A 169 15.94 -14.79 20.79
N GLN A 170 17.11 -15.06 20.22
CA GLN A 170 18.08 -14.01 19.88
C GLN A 170 17.47 -12.96 18.94
N ARG A 171 16.68 -13.43 17.95
CA ARG A 171 16.05 -12.55 16.96
C ARG A 171 15.02 -11.61 17.56
N LYS A 172 14.23 -12.06 18.55
CA LYS A 172 13.23 -11.21 19.22
C LYS A 172 13.88 -9.96 19.83
N VAL A 173 15.07 -10.09 20.39
CA VAL A 173 15.84 -8.98 20.96
C VAL A 173 16.27 -7.98 19.87
N THR A 174 16.73 -8.48 18.73
CA THR A 174 17.09 -7.60 17.60
C THR A 174 15.87 -6.88 17.04
N VAL A 175 14.74 -7.57 16.91
CA VAL A 175 13.51 -7.00 16.34
C VAL A 175 12.92 -5.92 17.26
N SER A 176 12.97 -6.10 18.59
CA SER A 176 12.50 -5.09 19.54
C SER A 176 13.38 -3.83 19.49
N ALA A 177 14.70 -3.98 19.36
CA ALA A 177 15.61 -2.85 19.16
C ALA A 177 15.32 -2.11 17.84
N GLN A 178 15.13 -2.82 16.73
CA GLN A 178 14.77 -2.23 15.43
C GLN A 178 13.43 -1.50 15.44
N LEU A 179 12.45 -1.99 16.20
CA LEU A 179 11.16 -1.33 16.35
C LEU A 179 11.30 -0.02 17.13
N LYS A 180 12.09 -0.02 18.21
CA LYS A 180 12.39 1.18 18.99
C LYS A 180 13.11 2.23 18.15
N GLU A 181 14.13 1.82 17.40
CA GLU A 181 14.83 2.74 16.50
C GLU A 181 13.90 3.35 15.44
N LEU A 182 12.95 2.58 14.90
CA LEU A 182 11.96 3.10 13.97
C LEU A 182 10.94 4.03 14.63
N SER A 183 10.53 3.78 15.88
CA SER A 183 9.67 4.70 16.61
C SER A 183 10.39 6.01 16.89
N ASP A 184 11.67 5.94 17.26
CA ASP A 184 12.48 7.12 17.58
C ASP A 184 12.75 7.95 16.32
N LYS A 185 13.03 7.32 15.18
CA LYS A 185 13.13 8.00 13.87
C LYS A 185 11.83 8.66 13.45
N LYS A 186 10.69 8.00 13.68
CA LYS A 186 9.37 8.60 13.42
C LYS A 186 9.12 9.79 14.33
N ALA A 187 9.44 9.68 15.62
CA ALA A 187 9.30 10.77 16.58
C ALA A 187 10.21 11.96 16.24
N ALA A 188 11.47 11.71 15.86
CA ALA A 188 12.40 12.74 15.40
C ALA A 188 11.90 13.43 14.13
N LYS A 189 11.34 12.68 13.17
CA LYS A 189 10.72 13.28 11.99
C LYS A 189 9.54 14.18 12.36
N MET A 190 8.67 13.73 13.27
CA MET A 190 7.55 14.54 13.76
C MET A 190 8.03 15.82 14.45
N ARG A 191 9.11 15.76 15.25
CA ARG A 191 9.72 16.93 15.89
C ARG A 191 10.30 17.91 14.87
N ASN A 192 11.02 17.42 13.87
CA ASN A 192 11.57 18.27 12.82
C ASN A 192 10.44 18.95 12.01
N ASP A 193 9.35 18.22 11.75
CA ASP A 193 8.17 18.78 11.09
C ASP A 193 7.52 19.88 11.97
N GLU A 194 7.47 19.69 13.29
CA GLU A 194 6.96 20.66 14.27
C GLU A 194 7.87 21.90 14.40
N GLU A 195 9.19 21.72 14.52
CA GLU A 195 10.19 22.80 14.53
C GLU A 195 10.13 23.65 13.26
N LEU A 196 9.96 23.01 12.09
CA LEU A 196 9.79 23.71 10.82
C LEU A 196 8.49 24.54 10.80
N THR A 197 7.42 24.06 11.44
CA THR A 197 6.19 24.85 11.58
C THR A 197 6.34 26.04 12.51
N ASP A 198 7.25 25.99 13.49
CA ASP A 198 7.46 27.04 14.47
C ASP A 198 8.41 28.15 14.03
N GLN A 199 9.39 27.84 13.18
CA GLN A 199 10.28 28.83 12.57
C GLN A 199 9.58 29.70 11.51
N CYS A 200 8.32 29.40 11.15
CA CYS A 200 7.56 30.18 10.17
C CYS A 200 6.90 31.43 10.79
N PRO A 201 7.08 32.64 10.22
CA PRO A 201 6.47 33.85 10.74
C PRO A 201 4.93 33.76 10.76
N PRO A 202 4.25 34.42 11.71
CA PRO A 202 2.83 34.17 12.03
C PRO A 202 1.85 34.40 10.87
N GLY A 203 2.21 35.22 9.87
CA GLY A 203 1.42 35.41 8.64
C GLY A 203 1.51 34.25 7.63
N LEU A 204 2.57 33.44 7.68
CA LEU A 204 2.86 32.36 6.73
C LEU A 204 2.35 30.99 7.17
N LYS A 205 2.13 30.79 8.48
CA LYS A 205 1.59 29.53 9.02
C LYS A 205 0.23 29.17 8.39
N ARG A 206 -0.59 30.17 8.02
CA ARG A 206 -1.85 29.97 7.27
C ARG A 206 -1.64 29.57 5.81
N CYS A 207 -0.61 30.10 5.14
CA CYS A 207 -0.30 29.79 3.73
C CYS A 207 0.36 28.42 3.56
N ILE A 208 1.20 28.00 4.52
CA ILE A 208 1.85 26.68 4.49
C ILE A 208 0.85 25.57 4.73
N ASN A 209 -0.17 25.75 5.57
CA ASN A 209 -1.25 24.77 5.71
C ASN A 209 -1.95 24.50 4.36
N VAL A 210 -2.01 25.49 3.46
CA VAL A 210 -2.50 25.29 2.09
C VAL A 210 -1.48 24.48 1.27
N PHE A 211 -0.18 24.72 1.42
CA PHE A 211 0.89 24.01 0.69
C PHE A 211 1.15 22.57 1.17
N THR A 212 1.07 22.27 2.48
CA THR A 212 1.12 20.90 3.01
C THR A 212 -0.14 20.10 2.63
N VAL A 213 -1.30 20.76 2.56
CA VAL A 213 -2.53 20.19 1.99
C VAL A 213 -2.38 19.91 0.48
N LEU A 214 -1.67 20.76 -0.26
CA LEU A 214 -1.36 20.52 -1.68
C LEU A 214 -0.33 19.39 -1.91
N ARG A 215 0.58 19.15 -0.95
CA ARG A 215 1.58 18.05 -1.01
C ARG A 215 1.02 16.67 -0.64
N ASN A 216 -0.15 16.63 0.01
CA ASN A 216 -0.88 15.41 0.37
C ASN A 216 -2.26 15.41 -0.33
N PRO A 217 -2.36 14.89 -1.57
CA PRO A 217 -3.60 14.95 -2.36
C PRO A 217 -4.80 14.18 -1.75
N SER A 218 -4.58 13.41 -0.67
CA SER A 218 -5.62 12.71 0.08
C SER A 218 -6.30 13.55 1.18
N ILE A 219 -5.79 14.75 1.50
CA ILE A 219 -6.37 15.63 2.55
C ILE A 219 -7.30 16.69 1.94
N LEU A 220 -7.32 16.86 0.61
CA LEU A 220 -8.12 17.90 -0.06
C LEU A 220 -9.63 17.61 0.06
N PRO A 221 -10.42 18.40 0.81
CA PRO A 221 -11.84 18.49 0.58
C PRO A 221 -12.05 19.30 -0.71
N SER A 222 -13.17 19.08 -1.40
CA SER A 222 -13.54 19.79 -2.63
C SER A 222 -13.68 21.31 -2.41
N TRP A 223 -12.63 22.12 -2.64
CA TRP A 223 -12.67 23.58 -2.43
C TRP A 223 -12.70 24.34 -3.76
N LYS A 224 -13.52 25.39 -3.80
CA LYS A 224 -13.91 26.18 -4.99
C LYS A 224 -12.74 27.03 -5.55
N PRO A 225 -12.81 27.47 -6.83
CA PRO A 225 -11.75 28.21 -7.54
C PRO A 225 -11.20 29.49 -6.86
N SER A 226 -11.93 30.07 -5.90
CA SER A 226 -11.51 31.27 -5.17
C SER A 226 -10.25 31.06 -4.32
N TYR A 227 -9.92 29.83 -3.93
CA TYR A 227 -8.74 29.54 -3.10
C TYR A 227 -7.42 29.60 -3.88
N TRP A 228 -7.44 29.35 -5.18
CA TRP A 228 -6.25 29.45 -6.04
C TRP A 228 -5.78 30.89 -6.19
N THR A 229 -6.71 31.83 -6.34
CA THR A 229 -6.41 33.26 -6.46
C THR A 229 -5.83 33.80 -5.16
N THR A 230 -6.35 33.37 -4.01
CA THR A 230 -5.82 33.77 -2.69
C THR A 230 -4.41 33.20 -2.45
N ALA A 231 -4.17 31.93 -2.77
CA ALA A 231 -2.85 31.30 -2.63
C ALA A 231 -1.81 31.93 -3.58
N TYR A 232 -2.20 32.25 -4.82
CA TYR A 232 -1.33 32.90 -5.81
C TYR A 232 -0.99 34.34 -5.41
N ASN A 233 -1.97 35.09 -4.88
CA ASN A 233 -1.73 36.46 -4.39
C ASN A 233 -0.88 36.47 -3.12
N GLN A 234 -1.00 35.45 -2.26
CA GLN A 234 -0.12 35.27 -1.11
C GLN A 234 1.32 34.90 -1.51
N TYR A 235 1.50 34.08 -2.54
CA TYR A 235 2.82 33.78 -3.11
C TYR A 235 3.46 35.00 -3.76
N ARG A 236 2.67 35.82 -4.46
CA ARG A 236 3.12 37.09 -5.06
C ARG A 236 3.56 38.10 -4.00
N ALA A 237 2.80 38.25 -2.92
CA ALA A 237 3.14 39.13 -1.80
C ALA A 237 4.40 38.66 -1.05
N MET A 238 4.63 37.34 -0.93
CA MET A 238 5.88 36.80 -0.37
C MET A 238 7.10 37.13 -1.22
N ARG A 239 6.96 37.11 -2.55
CA ARG A 239 8.04 37.41 -3.50
C ARG A 239 8.43 38.89 -3.52
N GLU A 240 7.54 39.78 -3.07
CA GLU A 240 7.80 41.22 -2.96
C GLU A 240 8.46 41.60 -1.62
N LEU A 241 8.29 40.79 -0.57
CA LEU A 241 8.81 41.09 0.77
C LEU A 241 10.19 40.50 1.07
N PHE A 242 10.64 39.49 0.33
CA PHE A 242 11.95 38.86 0.52
C PHE A 242 12.79 38.99 -0.75
N ASN A 243 14.05 39.44 -0.62
CA ASN A 243 15.00 39.44 -1.73
C ASN A 243 15.16 38.00 -2.25
N ASN A 244 15.26 37.85 -3.58
CA ASN A 244 15.25 36.54 -4.26
C ASN A 244 16.29 35.54 -3.70
N ASP A 245 17.39 36.04 -3.11
CA ASP A 245 18.47 35.23 -2.56
C ASP A 245 18.12 34.55 -1.22
N GLU A 246 17.24 35.13 -0.40
CA GLU A 246 16.81 34.52 0.88
C GLU A 246 15.76 33.43 0.65
N VAL A 247 14.90 33.62 -0.37
CA VAL A 247 13.87 32.64 -0.76
C VAL A 247 14.52 31.37 -1.34
N ALA A 248 15.65 31.51 -2.04
CA ALA A 248 16.41 30.40 -2.62
C ALA A 248 17.10 29.51 -1.55
N GLN A 249 17.40 30.04 -0.37
CA GLN A 249 18.01 29.26 0.72
C GLN A 249 17.00 28.45 1.54
N ILE A 250 15.75 28.93 1.66
CA ILE A 250 14.72 28.31 2.49
C ILE A 250 14.00 27.17 1.75
N VAL A 251 13.95 27.22 0.41
CA VAL A 251 13.38 26.15 -0.43
C VAL A 251 14.41 25.80 -1.50
N PRO A 252 15.14 24.67 -1.40
CA PRO A 252 15.86 24.16 -2.55
C PRO A 252 14.82 23.71 -3.59
N ILE A 253 14.55 24.61 -4.53
CA ILE A 253 13.79 24.28 -5.73
C ILE A 253 14.69 23.32 -6.51
N ASN A 254 14.40 22.02 -6.44
CA ASN A 254 14.90 21.09 -7.44
C ASN A 254 14.45 21.63 -8.79
N HIS A 255 15.38 22.15 -9.57
CA HIS A 255 15.14 22.75 -10.89
C HIS A 255 14.71 21.74 -11.96
N ASP A 256 14.19 20.57 -11.56
CA ASP A 256 13.77 19.46 -12.44
C ASP A 256 12.28 19.51 -12.79
N LEU A 257 11.64 20.68 -12.72
CA LEU A 257 10.33 20.90 -13.33
C LEU A 257 10.43 21.94 -14.45
N SER A 258 11.33 21.67 -15.38
CA SER A 258 11.24 22.16 -16.75
C SER A 258 10.41 21.18 -17.58
N ILE A 259 9.08 21.25 -17.49
CA ILE A 259 8.23 20.68 -18.54
C ILE A 259 7.05 21.63 -18.82
N VAL A 260 7.03 22.06 -20.09
CA VAL A 260 5.89 22.30 -21.00
C VAL A 260 4.52 21.87 -20.48
#